data_AF-A0A2K3KWW2-F1
#
_entry.id   AF-A0A2K3KWW2-F1
#
_cell.length_a   1.000
_cell.length_b   1.000
_cell.length_c   1.000
_cell.angle_alpha   90.00
_cell.angle_beta   90.00
_cell.angle_gamma   90.00
#
_symmetry.space_group_name_H-M   'P 1'
#
loop_
_entity.id
_entity.type
_entity.pdbx_description
1 polymer ?
#
loop_
_entity_poly.entity_id
_entity_poly.type
_entity_poly.pdbx_seq_one_letter_code
_entity_poly.pdbx_strand_id
1 'polypeptide(L)'
;MDSTSSTIDDEIAVDLTPILKLYKNGHLERLMGEEVVPPSLDPTTNVESKDVIISKEHNISARLFIPKTTYPPTQKLPLLIYFHGGAFCIETAFSPNYHNYLNSVTSLANVIGVSVNYRRAPEHPVPIAYEDS
;
A
#
# COMPACT_ATOMS: atom_id res chain seq x y z
N MET A 1 4.77 -17.80 40.84
CA MET A 1 5.15 -17.10 39.59
C MET A 1 4.98 -18.11 38.50
N ASP A 2 3.89 -17.99 37.76
CA ASP A 2 3.40 -19.02 36.85
C ASP A 2 4.07 -18.83 35.48
N SER A 3 5.11 -19.60 35.21
CA SER A 3 5.93 -19.51 33.98
C SER A 3 5.29 -20.19 32.77
N THR A 4 3.99 -20.49 32.83
CA THR A 4 3.23 -21.18 31.78
C THR A 4 2.55 -20.23 30.79
N SER A 5 2.50 -18.93 31.08
CA SER A 5 1.82 -17.96 30.21
C SER A 5 2.65 -17.52 28.99
N SER A 6 3.98 -17.69 28.99
CA SER A 6 4.81 -17.16 27.91
C SER A 6 5.05 -18.12 26.75
N THR A 7 4.61 -19.38 26.84
CA THR A 7 4.90 -20.39 25.80
C THR A 7 3.81 -20.51 24.74
N ILE A 8 2.58 -20.05 25.05
CA ILE A 8 1.44 -20.09 24.12
C ILE A 8 1.44 -18.88 23.20
N ASP A 9 1.92 -17.72 23.67
CA ASP A 9 1.91 -16.46 22.92
C ASP A 9 2.86 -16.44 21.71
N ASP A 10 3.92 -17.27 21.74
CA ASP A 10 4.94 -17.31 20.69
C ASP A 10 4.78 -18.52 19.74
N GLU A 11 3.73 -19.34 19.90
CA GLU A 11 3.55 -20.50 19.02
C GLU A 11 3.07 -20.06 17.62
N ILE A 12 3.86 -20.36 16.60
CA ILE A 12 3.57 -19.98 15.21
C ILE A 12 2.46 -20.90 14.64
N ALA A 13 1.38 -20.29 14.16
CA ALA A 13 0.30 -20.98 13.44
C ALA A 13 0.62 -21.13 11.95
N VAL A 14 1.17 -20.08 11.33
CA VAL A 14 1.56 -20.05 9.92
C VAL A 14 2.91 -19.32 9.80
N ASP A 15 3.89 -19.98 9.19
CA ASP A 15 5.18 -19.38 8.86
C ASP A 15 5.30 -19.23 7.34
N LEU A 16 5.35 -17.98 6.86
CA LEU A 16 5.59 -17.64 5.45
C LEU A 16 6.88 -16.84 5.30
N THR A 17 7.89 -17.07 6.14
CA THR A 17 9.20 -16.39 6.05
C THR A 17 9.74 -16.45 4.61
N PRO A 18 10.19 -15.32 4.02
CA PRO A 18 10.49 -14.03 4.67
C PRO A 18 9.34 -13.00 4.68
N ILE A 19 8.10 -13.40 4.40
CA ILE A 19 6.97 -12.48 4.18
C ILE A 19 6.32 -12.08 5.50
N LEU A 20 5.81 -13.05 6.25
CA LEU A 20 5.08 -12.84 7.50
C LEU A 20 5.02 -14.10 8.37
N LYS A 21 4.67 -13.92 9.63
CA LYS A 21 4.32 -14.98 10.58
C LYS A 21 2.99 -14.66 11.25
N LEU A 22 2.13 -15.65 11.36
CA LEU A 22 0.90 -15.59 12.14
C LEU A 22 1.06 -16.51 13.35
N TYR A 23 0.91 -15.96 14.54
CA TYR A 23 0.97 -16.70 15.81
C TYR A 23 -0.42 -17.22 16.19
N LYS A 24 -0.49 -18.30 16.97
CA LYS A 24 -1.76 -18.92 17.37
C LYS A 24 -2.64 -18.02 18.23
N ASN A 25 -2.05 -17.02 18.90
CA ASN A 25 -2.78 -15.98 19.62
C ASN A 25 -3.37 -14.88 18.71
N GLY A 26 -3.15 -14.96 17.39
CA GLY A 26 -3.64 -14.00 16.40
C GLY A 26 -2.70 -12.83 16.13
N HIS A 27 -1.54 -12.74 16.80
CA HIS A 27 -0.52 -11.75 16.45
C HIS A 27 -0.03 -12.02 15.03
N LEU A 28 -0.07 -10.99 14.18
CA LEU A 28 0.53 -11.00 12.86
C LEU A 28 1.80 -10.15 12.87
N GLU A 29 2.90 -10.76 12.46
CA GLU A 29 4.17 -10.09 12.24
C GLU A 29 4.47 -10.09 10.74
N ARG A 30 4.40 -8.91 10.09
CA ARG A 30 4.86 -8.74 8.70
C ARG A 30 6.36 -8.46 8.72
N LEU A 31 7.14 -9.36 8.13
CA LEU A 31 8.61 -9.29 8.09
C LEU A 31 9.11 -8.48 6.88
N MET A 32 8.25 -8.26 5.88
CA MET A 32 8.54 -7.51 4.67
C MET A 32 7.34 -6.66 4.25
N GLY A 33 7.59 -5.57 3.51
CA GLY A 33 6.55 -4.78 2.84
C GLY A 33 5.78 -3.82 3.77
N GLU A 34 6.35 -3.49 4.93
CA GLU A 34 5.82 -2.46 5.84
C GLU A 34 6.55 -1.10 5.70
N GLU A 35 7.60 -1.03 4.89
CA GLU A 35 8.28 0.23 4.61
C GLU A 35 7.34 1.19 3.87
N VAL A 36 7.37 2.46 4.26
CA VAL A 36 6.58 3.52 3.64
C VAL A 36 7.42 4.77 3.41
N VAL A 37 7.10 5.52 2.37
CA VAL A 37 7.64 6.86 2.12
C VAL A 37 6.54 7.91 2.22
N PRO A 38 6.82 9.12 2.70
CA PRO A 38 5.84 10.20 2.70
C PRO A 38 5.52 10.66 1.27
N PRO A 39 4.36 11.29 1.04
CA PRO A 39 4.10 11.96 -0.23
C PRO A 39 5.07 13.13 -0.39
N SER A 40 5.56 13.32 -1.61
CA SER A 40 6.60 14.29 -1.95
C SER A 40 6.49 14.75 -3.41
N LEU A 41 7.20 15.84 -3.73
CA LEU A 41 7.55 16.17 -5.11
C LEU A 41 8.85 15.45 -5.45
N ASP A 42 8.82 14.55 -6.43
CA ASP A 42 10.01 13.88 -6.92
C ASP A 42 10.74 14.77 -7.94
N PRO A 43 11.97 15.24 -7.65
CA PRO A 43 12.71 16.12 -8.55
C PRO A 43 13.15 15.43 -9.86
N THR A 44 13.23 14.11 -9.89
CA THR A 44 13.64 13.37 -11.10
C THR A 44 12.51 13.26 -12.10
N THR A 45 11.30 12.90 -11.65
CA THR A 45 10.14 12.71 -12.54
C THR A 45 9.22 13.93 -12.62
N ASN A 46 9.41 14.93 -11.75
CA ASN A 46 8.55 16.10 -11.56
C ASN A 46 7.09 15.73 -11.26
N VAL A 47 6.89 14.63 -10.52
CA VAL A 47 5.59 14.15 -10.05
C VAL A 47 5.39 14.57 -8.60
N GLU A 48 4.27 15.24 -8.33
CA GLU A 48 3.83 15.53 -6.98
C GLU A 48 2.90 14.41 -6.50
N SER A 49 3.15 13.87 -5.32
CA SER A 49 2.27 12.90 -4.70
C SER A 49 1.52 13.46 -3.49
N LYS A 50 0.34 12.91 -3.23
CA LYS A 50 -0.53 13.34 -2.11
C LYS A 50 -1.39 12.19 -1.64
N ASP A 51 -1.49 12.02 -0.32
CA ASP A 51 -2.37 11.02 0.29
C ASP A 51 -3.78 11.59 0.49
N VAL A 52 -4.78 10.76 0.22
CA VAL A 52 -6.20 11.09 0.38
C VAL A 52 -6.93 9.95 1.07
N ILE A 53 -7.90 10.29 1.91
CA ILE A 53 -8.79 9.30 2.54
C ILE A 53 -10.01 9.11 1.63
N ILE A 54 -10.29 7.87 1.27
CA ILE A 54 -11.46 7.49 0.48
C ILE A 54 -12.63 7.17 1.42
N SER A 55 -12.39 6.30 2.42
CA SER A 55 -13.37 5.95 3.45
C SER A 55 -12.71 5.92 4.82
N LYS A 56 -13.18 6.77 5.73
CA LYS A 56 -12.74 6.74 7.14
C LYS A 56 -13.25 5.50 7.87
N GLU A 57 -14.48 5.09 7.57
CA GLU A 57 -15.14 3.95 8.22
C GLU A 57 -14.39 2.64 7.96
N HIS A 58 -13.92 2.45 6.73
CA HIS A 58 -13.23 1.22 6.32
C HIS A 58 -11.70 1.38 6.27
N ASN A 59 -11.18 2.54 6.69
CA ASN A 59 -9.75 2.88 6.62
C ASN A 59 -9.15 2.71 5.21
N ILE A 60 -9.89 3.11 4.18
CA ILE A 60 -9.46 3.05 2.79
C ILE A 60 -8.89 4.41 2.39
N SER A 61 -7.71 4.41 1.82
CA SER A 61 -7.00 5.61 1.35
C SER A 61 -6.37 5.36 0.00
N ALA A 62 -5.84 6.41 -0.61
CA ALA A 62 -5.03 6.30 -1.82
C ALA A 62 -3.92 7.35 -1.84
N ARG A 63 -2.87 7.06 -2.60
CA ARG A 63 -1.86 8.06 -3.00
C ARG A 63 -2.12 8.50 -4.43
N LEU A 64 -2.32 9.80 -4.61
CA LEU A 64 -2.36 10.45 -5.90
C LEU A 64 -0.94 10.72 -6.38
N PHE A 65 -0.72 10.59 -7.69
CA PHE A 65 0.51 10.96 -8.40
C PHE A 65 0.12 11.90 -9.53
N ILE A 66 0.58 13.14 -9.44
CA ILE A 66 0.15 14.24 -10.29
C ILE A 66 1.37 14.76 -11.04
N PRO A 67 1.47 14.55 -12.37
CA PRO A 67 2.61 15.05 -13.13
C PRO A 67 2.51 16.57 -13.24
N LYS A 68 3.59 17.28 -12.89
CA LYS A 68 3.70 18.71 -13.15
C LYS A 68 4.08 18.90 -14.62
N THR A 69 3.06 18.92 -15.45
CA THR A 69 3.20 19.05 -16.89
C THR A 69 3.21 20.52 -17.34
N THR A 70 3.71 20.77 -18.54
CA THR A 70 3.62 22.08 -19.20
C THR A 70 2.32 22.25 -20.00
N TYR A 71 1.37 21.32 -19.88
CA TYR A 71 0.12 21.38 -20.63
C TYR A 71 -0.77 22.54 -20.18
N PRO A 72 -1.64 23.04 -21.07
CA PRO A 72 -2.61 24.06 -20.71
C PRO A 72 -3.45 23.62 -19.49
N PRO A 73 -3.79 24.54 -18.56
CA PRO A 73 -4.54 24.22 -17.34
C PRO A 73 -5.90 23.51 -17.57
N THR A 74 -6.42 23.57 -18.80
CA THR A 74 -7.71 22.98 -19.20
C THR A 74 -7.58 21.56 -19.77
N GLN A 75 -6.37 21.06 -20.01
CA GLN A 75 -6.17 19.71 -20.55
C GLN A 75 -6.40 18.67 -19.45
N LYS A 76 -7.37 17.77 -19.69
CA LYS A 76 -7.58 16.60 -18.82
C LYS A 76 -6.58 15.51 -19.17
N LEU A 77 -6.06 14.83 -18.16
CA LEU A 77 -5.22 13.64 -18.31
C LEU A 77 -6.03 12.37 -18.01
N PRO A 78 -5.66 11.22 -18.59
CA PRO A 78 -6.22 9.94 -18.19
C PRO A 78 -5.91 9.64 -16.72
N LEU A 79 -6.81 8.88 -16.07
CA LEU A 79 -6.58 8.33 -14.74
C LEU A 79 -6.08 6.89 -14.86
N LEU A 80 -4.99 6.59 -14.16
CA LEU A 80 -4.53 5.22 -13.92
C LEU A 80 -4.87 4.84 -12.48
N ILE A 81 -5.87 3.98 -12.32
CA ILE A 81 -6.15 3.35 -11.02
C ILE A 81 -5.22 2.15 -10.87
N TYR A 82 -4.44 2.13 -9.80
CA TYR A 82 -3.39 1.14 -9.56
C TYR A 82 -3.63 0.43 -8.22
N PHE A 83 -3.48 -0.89 -8.25
CA PHE A 83 -3.53 -1.76 -7.10
C PHE A 83 -2.15 -2.39 -6.94
N HIS A 84 -1.53 -2.18 -5.78
CA HIS A 84 -0.20 -2.72 -5.51
C HIS A 84 -0.23 -4.25 -5.43
N GLY A 85 0.91 -4.89 -5.69
CA GLY A 85 1.08 -6.32 -5.49
C GLY A 85 1.35 -6.66 -4.01
N GLY A 86 2.01 -7.79 -3.77
CA GLY A 86 2.27 -8.28 -2.40
C GLY A 86 1.31 -9.39 -1.97
N ALA A 87 0.75 -10.11 -2.93
CA ALA A 87 -0.10 -11.30 -2.73
C ALA A 87 -1.28 -11.06 -1.75
N PHE A 88 -1.84 -9.84 -1.76
CA PHE A 88 -2.87 -9.36 -0.83
C PHE A 88 -2.45 -9.24 0.64
N CYS A 89 -1.21 -9.59 0.99
CA CYS A 89 -0.77 -9.69 2.38
C CYS A 89 0.20 -8.59 2.80
N ILE A 90 1.04 -8.10 1.90
CA ILE A 90 2.11 -7.14 2.20
C ILE A 90 2.12 -5.98 1.22
N GLU A 91 3.01 -5.02 1.47
CA GLU A 91 3.14 -3.76 0.72
C GLU A 91 1.91 -2.87 0.94
N THR A 92 2.03 -1.61 0.53
CA THR A 92 0.99 -0.59 0.62
C THR A 92 1.08 0.34 -0.58
N ALA A 93 0.08 1.22 -0.77
CA ALA A 93 0.17 2.32 -1.73
C ALA A 93 1.33 3.29 -1.44
N PHE A 94 1.92 3.21 -0.23
CA PHE A 94 2.99 4.07 0.26
C PHE A 94 4.37 3.40 0.23
N SER A 95 4.44 2.16 -0.23
CA SER A 95 5.69 1.41 -0.39
C SER A 95 6.69 2.16 -1.28
N PRO A 96 7.99 2.21 -0.93
CA PRO A 96 9.02 2.80 -1.77
C PRO A 96 9.03 2.21 -3.19
N ASN A 97 8.83 0.90 -3.32
CA ASN A 97 8.86 0.19 -4.61
C ASN A 97 7.74 0.67 -5.53
N TYR A 98 6.49 0.67 -5.03
CA TYR A 98 5.34 1.10 -5.82
C TYR A 98 5.27 2.61 -6.00
N HIS A 99 5.75 3.39 -5.03
CA HIS A 99 5.89 4.84 -5.14
C HIS A 99 6.82 5.23 -6.29
N ASN A 100 8.02 4.66 -6.34
CA ASN A 100 9.00 4.96 -7.39
C ASN A 100 8.52 4.49 -8.77
N TYR A 101 7.85 3.34 -8.82
CA TYR A 101 7.22 2.84 -10.04
C TYR A 101 6.14 3.81 -10.55
N LEU A 102 5.24 4.26 -9.67
CA LEU A 102 4.17 5.17 -10.10
C LEU A 102 4.65 6.58 -10.40
N ASN A 103 5.70 7.10 -9.76
CA ASN A 103 6.38 8.33 -10.22
C ASN A 103 6.81 8.17 -11.69
N SER A 104 7.48 7.07 -12.01
CA SER A 104 7.97 6.79 -13.36
C SER A 104 6.82 6.66 -14.38
N VAL A 105 5.80 5.85 -14.08
CA VAL A 105 4.65 5.64 -14.97
C VAL A 105 3.87 6.93 -15.20
N THR A 106 3.58 7.67 -14.14
CA THR A 106 2.84 8.94 -14.18
C THR A 106 3.53 9.94 -15.09
N SER A 107 4.86 10.07 -14.94
CA SER A 107 5.67 11.00 -15.74
C SER A 107 5.78 10.58 -17.20
N LEU A 108 6.11 9.31 -17.47
CA LEU A 108 6.35 8.82 -18.83
C LEU A 108 5.08 8.67 -19.65
N ALA A 109 3.97 8.23 -19.03
CA ALA A 109 2.70 8.02 -19.72
C ALA A 109 1.80 9.27 -19.71
N ASN A 110 2.18 10.32 -18.97
CA ASN A 110 1.41 11.55 -18.81
C ASN A 110 -0.04 11.28 -18.33
N VAL A 111 -0.14 10.55 -17.23
CA VAL A 111 -1.40 10.18 -16.57
C VAL A 111 -1.42 10.71 -15.15
N ILE A 112 -2.60 10.80 -14.53
CA ILE A 112 -2.69 10.94 -13.07
C ILE A 112 -2.78 9.52 -12.49
N GLY A 113 -1.84 9.17 -11.62
CA GLY A 113 -1.86 7.90 -10.90
C GLY A 113 -2.73 7.98 -9.64
N VAL A 114 -3.50 6.94 -9.37
CA VAL A 114 -4.27 6.75 -8.13
C VAL A 114 -3.91 5.36 -7.59
N SER A 115 -3.04 5.30 -6.59
CA SER A 115 -2.63 4.05 -5.95
C SER A 115 -3.53 3.76 -4.76
N VAL A 116 -4.38 2.74 -4.85
CA VAL A 116 -5.34 2.41 -3.80
C VAL A 116 -4.64 1.63 -2.69
N ASN A 117 -4.83 2.09 -1.45
CA ASN A 117 -4.37 1.42 -0.25
C ASN A 117 -5.50 0.55 0.32
N TYR A 118 -5.69 -0.62 -0.29
CA TYR A 118 -6.73 -1.56 0.07
C TYR A 118 -6.40 -2.34 1.36
N ARG A 119 -7.41 -2.91 2.02
CA ARG A 119 -7.22 -3.74 3.21
C ARG A 119 -6.61 -5.09 2.88
N ARG A 120 -5.67 -5.55 3.71
CA ARG A 120 -4.81 -6.72 3.45
C ARG A 120 -5.19 -7.93 4.28
N ALA A 121 -4.92 -9.10 3.75
CA ALA A 121 -4.95 -10.35 4.47
C ALA A 121 -3.73 -10.46 5.42
N PRO A 122 -3.82 -11.29 6.47
CA PRO A 122 -4.98 -12.10 6.90
C PRO A 122 -6.06 -11.34 7.68
N GLU A 123 -5.84 -10.10 8.13
CA GLU A 123 -6.82 -9.34 8.92
C GLU A 123 -8.12 -9.09 8.14
N HIS A 124 -7.99 -8.89 6.83
CA HIS A 124 -9.09 -8.74 5.89
C HIS A 124 -8.90 -9.71 4.72
N PRO A 125 -9.37 -10.97 4.84
CA PRO A 125 -9.23 -11.96 3.78
C PRO A 125 -9.94 -11.53 2.49
N VAL A 126 -9.52 -12.11 1.37
CA VAL A 126 -10.26 -12.04 0.11
C VAL A 126 -11.72 -12.50 0.35
N PRO A 127 -12.74 -11.75 -0.10
CA PRO A 127 -12.73 -10.77 -1.19
C PRO A 127 -12.58 -9.29 -0.80
N ILE A 128 -12.28 -8.94 0.46
CA ILE A 128 -12.36 -7.54 0.93
C ILE A 128 -11.54 -6.55 0.09
N ALA A 129 -10.33 -6.94 -0.36
CA ALA A 129 -9.52 -6.09 -1.23
C ALA A 129 -10.23 -5.69 -2.54
N TYR A 130 -11.12 -6.54 -3.07
CA TYR A 130 -11.91 -6.23 -4.27
C TYR A 130 -13.04 -5.23 -3.98
N GLU A 131 -13.60 -5.26 -2.77
CA GLU A 131 -14.64 -4.31 -2.35
C GLU A 131 -14.07 -2.91 -2.08
N ASP A 132 -12.77 -2.83 -1.81
CA ASP A 132 -12.02 -1.59 -1.65
C ASP A 132 -11.59 -0.96 -3.00
N SER A 133 -11.87 -1.63 -4.12
CA SER A 133 -11.39 -1.30 -5.48
C SER A 133 -12.32 -0.38 -6.30
#